data_AF-K9FWE3-F1
#
_entry.id   AF-K9FWE3-F1
#
_cell.length_a   1.000
_cell.length_b   1.000
_cell.length_c   1.000
_cell.angle_alpha   90.00
_cell.angle_beta   90.00
_cell.angle_gamma   90.00
#
_symmetry.space_group_name_H-M   'P 1'
#
loop_
_entity.id
_entity.type
_entity.pdbx_description
1 polymer ?
#
loop_
_entity_poly.entity_id
_entity_poly.type
_entity_poly.pdbx_seq_one_letter_code
_entity_poly.pdbx_strand_id
1 'polypeptide(L)'
;MGSSQQTTMHAPESPAISIPNSNSGIEEGSGSTRNTIYNSTSPAAAPGGFPTFDNPYNPIPYKHPDHQRVISESSSHRSEKDEFQDIFSELMTGTEHEIAFLTRHYSEIIGPWLDLSDSRNFFTVHAPIRAINNLSVKYAIAALAAKHLARLKGIKASTGGIFTSPATTETYPNSSQVDWFLKAANYYYLAASDLNNMTSDGYTTVSSSAILESPFEIVGRWISSGQTQASMKPGSEDPSDVAVIRKTEELLAAATLLTMCRLLDMPGDEWHMQLARIRPLFESILSLHSATSALFSHGIQAAFWNFARQDYLGSYLTRSPTHFDPENLALWRAAGISINDQKEFHLIRNGSTLSQEDQAANGLIWLVTKVINFLARSKQLQLAQWTGSSPGASPEIQGTTPNTAQLPYPDTDTWLKLSFEFQTWFENVPETFRSSVRIERPKDKSKTAEGSYLPFPEIFYSLTACAAAMQHYHFGRIALLLNRPADVISAPSTAFDRLQGYREVTKEVEFRSREVGGIALGRPQGGVRIFMVPLLVAVGQCLENYEEHQIIVDLLRGVEADLGWTTEYAIRKLHDYWNQ
;
A
#
# COMPACT_ATOMS: atom_id res chain seq x y z
N MET A 1 47.23 -17.14 -44.83
CA MET A 1 47.66 -16.34 -43.66
C MET A 1 46.55 -15.36 -43.35
N GLY A 2 45.81 -15.59 -42.26
CA GLY A 2 44.69 -14.76 -41.84
C GLY A 2 44.46 -15.02 -40.36
N SER A 3 44.76 -14.02 -39.54
CA SER A 3 44.85 -14.04 -38.09
C SER A 3 43.50 -14.14 -37.41
N SER A 4 43.36 -15.11 -36.51
CA SER A 4 42.27 -15.23 -35.54
C SER A 4 42.51 -14.28 -34.36
N GLN A 5 41.58 -13.38 -34.07
CA GLN A 5 41.50 -12.70 -32.77
C GLN A 5 40.31 -13.30 -31.99
N GLN A 6 40.65 -14.04 -30.93
CA GLN A 6 39.74 -14.42 -29.87
C GLN A 6 39.59 -13.23 -28.92
N THR A 7 38.36 -12.77 -28.72
CA THR A 7 38.02 -11.78 -27.69
C THR A 7 37.40 -12.53 -26.51
N THR A 8 38.19 -12.79 -25.48
CA THR A 8 37.77 -13.38 -24.20
C THR A 8 37.13 -12.28 -23.34
N MET A 9 35.84 -12.40 -23.00
CA MET A 9 35.19 -11.53 -22.02
C MET A 9 35.49 -12.03 -20.60
N HIS A 10 36.17 -11.19 -19.80
CA HIS A 10 36.39 -11.38 -18.37
C HIS A 10 35.12 -11.04 -17.57
N ALA A 11 34.83 -11.87 -16.56
CA ALA A 11 33.81 -11.62 -15.53
C ALA A 11 34.26 -10.53 -14.55
N PRO A 12 33.34 -9.71 -13.98
CA PRO A 12 33.70 -8.73 -12.95
C PRO A 12 33.81 -9.40 -11.57
N GLU A 13 35.00 -9.31 -10.97
CA GLU A 13 35.28 -9.69 -9.58
C GLU A 13 34.69 -8.67 -8.59
N SER A 14 34.15 -9.18 -7.48
CA SER A 14 33.67 -8.39 -6.33
C SER A 14 34.86 -7.82 -5.54
N PRO A 15 34.77 -6.58 -4.99
CA PRO A 15 35.87 -6.04 -4.20
C PRO A 15 35.92 -6.67 -2.81
N ALA A 16 36.96 -7.44 -2.54
CA ALA A 16 37.35 -7.90 -1.22
C ALA A 16 38.06 -6.77 -0.46
N ILE A 17 37.53 -6.41 0.72
CA ILE A 17 38.17 -5.46 1.64
C ILE A 17 39.35 -6.16 2.32
N SER A 18 40.54 -5.58 2.14
CA SER A 18 41.81 -6.05 2.67
C SER A 18 41.97 -5.67 4.13
N ILE A 19 42.19 -6.66 5.01
CA ILE A 19 42.62 -6.46 6.40
C ILE A 19 44.15 -6.53 6.43
N PRO A 20 44.88 -5.52 6.95
CA PRO A 20 46.28 -5.69 7.27
C PRO A 20 46.43 -6.22 8.70
N ASN A 21 46.90 -7.45 8.83
CA ASN A 21 47.53 -7.94 10.06
C ASN A 21 48.97 -7.40 10.14
N SER A 22 49.35 -6.83 11.28
CA SER A 22 50.75 -6.81 11.72
C SER A 22 50.78 -7.16 13.21
N ASN A 23 51.67 -8.10 13.53
CA ASN A 23 51.81 -8.75 14.82
C ASN A 23 53.24 -8.51 15.34
N SER A 24 53.41 -8.52 16.67
CA SER A 24 54.66 -8.49 17.47
C SER A 24 55.43 -7.16 17.57
N GLY A 25 55.98 -6.71 18.71
CA GLY A 25 56.03 -7.22 20.08
C GLY A 25 56.79 -6.23 21.00
N ILE A 26 56.34 -6.18 22.27
CA ILE A 26 57.01 -5.90 23.57
C ILE A 26 58.29 -5.03 23.63
N GLU A 27 58.25 -3.90 24.36
CA GLU A 27 59.03 -3.63 25.60
C GLU A 27 58.72 -2.24 26.23
N GLU A 28 59.12 -2.10 27.50
CA GLU A 28 58.61 -1.28 28.61
C GLU A 28 58.82 0.25 28.57
N GLY A 29 58.02 0.99 29.35
CA GLY A 29 58.33 2.39 29.70
C GLY A 29 57.23 3.15 30.47
N SER A 30 57.40 3.25 31.80
CA SER A 30 56.58 3.98 32.77
C SER A 30 56.27 5.46 32.41
N GLY A 31 55.06 5.94 32.74
CA GLY A 31 54.74 7.37 32.70
C GLY A 31 53.28 7.73 32.98
N SER A 32 52.95 7.91 34.26
CA SER A 32 51.68 8.46 34.77
C SER A 32 51.27 9.77 34.10
N THR A 33 50.01 9.90 33.67
CA THR A 33 49.19 11.10 33.95
C THR A 33 47.70 10.86 33.69
N ARG A 34 46.90 11.13 34.72
CA ARG A 34 45.43 11.21 34.70
C ARG A 34 44.96 12.29 33.72
N ASN A 35 43.87 12.05 33.00
CA ASN A 35 43.00 13.12 32.53
C ASN A 35 41.52 12.81 32.79
N THR A 36 40.88 13.85 33.31
CA THR A 36 39.60 13.88 34.00
C THR A 36 38.49 14.27 33.03
N ILE A 37 37.33 13.65 33.23
CA ILE A 37 36.05 13.91 32.57
C ILE A 37 35.53 15.29 32.98
N TYR A 38 35.13 16.12 32.00
CA TYR A 38 34.35 17.33 32.24
C TYR A 38 32.85 17.04 32.01
N ASN A 39 32.08 17.26 33.08
CA ASN A 39 30.62 17.39 33.09
C ASN A 39 30.23 18.87 32.92
N SER A 40 29.09 19.07 32.26
CA SER A 40 28.48 20.35 31.90
C SER A 40 27.98 21.17 33.09
N THR A 41 28.20 22.48 32.97
CA THR A 41 27.79 23.58 33.87
C THR A 41 26.34 24.02 33.69
N SER A 42 25.66 24.29 34.81
CA SER A 42 24.53 25.23 34.94
C SER A 42 25.00 26.60 35.46
N PRO A 43 24.24 27.70 35.33
CA PRO A 43 24.56 28.98 35.96
C PRO A 43 23.76 29.23 37.26
N ALA A 44 24.35 30.04 38.16
CA ALA A 44 23.99 30.22 39.58
C ALA A 44 23.31 31.56 39.94
N ALA A 45 22.37 31.49 40.91
CA ALA A 45 22.23 32.24 42.19
C ALA A 45 22.02 33.79 42.20
N ALA A 46 21.31 34.44 43.15
CA ALA A 46 21.11 34.26 44.61
C ALA A 46 19.95 35.20 45.13
N PRO A 47 19.78 35.51 46.44
CA PRO A 47 19.55 34.69 47.66
C PRO A 47 18.35 35.16 48.55
N GLY A 48 17.91 34.34 49.53
CA GLY A 48 17.22 34.88 50.73
C GLY A 48 16.36 33.91 51.57
N GLY A 49 16.87 33.49 52.72
CA GLY A 49 16.15 33.32 54.01
C GLY A 49 15.10 32.21 54.19
N PHE A 50 15.46 31.16 54.96
CA PHE A 50 14.50 30.25 55.61
C PHE A 50 13.97 30.84 56.93
N PRO A 51 12.73 30.48 57.33
CA PRO A 51 12.63 29.68 58.55
C PRO A 51 11.64 28.50 58.45
N THR A 52 11.98 27.45 59.19
CA THR A 52 11.20 26.28 59.61
C THR A 52 9.88 26.63 60.31
N PHE A 53 8.84 25.79 60.21
CA PHE A 53 8.07 25.26 61.35
C PHE A 53 6.99 24.23 60.92
N ASP A 54 7.10 23.04 61.51
CA ASP A 54 6.10 22.05 61.97
C ASP A 54 4.85 21.65 61.18
N ASN A 55 4.77 20.33 61.04
CA ASN A 55 3.66 19.52 60.56
C ASN A 55 2.84 18.98 61.75
N PRO A 56 1.50 19.09 61.76
CA PRO A 56 0.66 18.21 62.56
C PRO A 56 -0.21 17.30 61.69
N TYR A 57 -0.12 16.01 62.03
CA TYR A 57 -0.90 14.89 61.55
C TYR A 57 -2.42 15.09 61.57
N ASN A 58 -3.12 14.54 60.57
CA ASN A 58 -4.35 13.77 60.79
C ASN A 58 -4.51 12.68 59.70
N PRO A 59 -4.77 11.40 60.06
CA PRO A 59 -4.83 10.28 59.13
C PRO A 59 -6.25 10.01 58.58
N ILE A 60 -6.36 9.74 57.28
CA ILE A 60 -7.59 9.24 56.62
C ILE A 60 -7.49 7.70 56.52
N PRO A 61 -8.54 6.92 56.86
CA PRO A 61 -8.45 5.46 56.88
C PRO A 61 -8.52 4.86 55.47
N TYR A 62 -7.52 4.02 55.15
CA TYR A 62 -7.55 3.12 54.01
C TYR A 62 -8.57 2.00 54.24
N LYS A 63 -9.56 1.86 53.35
CA LYS A 63 -10.34 0.63 53.18
C LYS A 63 -9.73 -0.19 52.03
N HIS A 64 -9.16 -1.33 52.38
CA HIS A 64 -8.86 -2.43 51.47
C HIS A 64 -10.18 -3.02 50.94
N PRO A 65 -10.32 -3.33 49.64
CA PRO A 65 -11.37 -4.24 49.19
C PRO A 65 -10.87 -5.69 49.27
N ASP A 66 -11.62 -6.51 49.99
CA ASP A 66 -11.46 -7.97 50.06
C ASP A 66 -11.76 -8.63 48.71
N HIS A 67 -10.93 -9.60 48.34
CA HIS A 67 -11.17 -10.51 47.24
C HIS A 67 -12.24 -11.54 47.63
N GLN A 68 -13.46 -11.41 47.09
CA GLN A 68 -14.41 -12.51 47.02
C GLN A 68 -14.70 -12.88 45.56
N ARG A 69 -14.31 -14.12 45.21
CA ARG A 69 -14.78 -14.85 44.04
C ARG A 69 -16.31 -14.91 44.08
N VAL A 70 -16.97 -14.44 43.03
CA VAL A 70 -18.35 -14.82 42.73
C VAL A 70 -18.33 -15.56 41.38
N ILE A 71 -18.78 -16.80 41.45
CA ILE A 71 -18.99 -17.72 40.33
C ILE A 71 -20.19 -17.22 39.52
N SER A 72 -20.07 -17.36 38.20
CA SER A 72 -21.11 -17.07 37.21
C SER A 72 -22.44 -17.75 37.51
N GLU A 73 -23.52 -16.98 37.43
CA GLU A 73 -24.80 -17.46 36.92
C GLU A 73 -25.31 -16.48 35.86
N SER A 74 -25.53 -17.02 34.66
CA SER A 74 -26.16 -16.33 33.55
C SER A 74 -27.67 -16.27 33.75
N SER A 75 -28.26 -15.07 33.72
CA SER A 75 -29.61 -14.88 33.19
C SER A 75 -29.80 -13.44 32.73
N SER A 76 -30.18 -13.33 31.47
CA SER A 76 -30.52 -12.14 30.68
C SER A 76 -31.46 -11.16 31.39
N HIS A 77 -30.94 -9.99 31.76
CA HIS A 77 -31.72 -8.76 31.81
C HIS A 77 -30.86 -7.63 31.27
N ARG A 78 -31.01 -7.37 29.97
CA ARG A 78 -30.49 -6.17 29.29
C ARG A 78 -31.21 -4.98 29.91
N SER A 79 -30.47 -3.96 30.37
CA SER A 79 -31.07 -2.81 31.05
C SER A 79 -31.81 -1.93 30.04
N GLU A 80 -32.99 -1.42 30.39
CA GLU A 80 -33.76 -0.46 29.56
C GLU A 80 -32.92 0.79 29.20
N LYS A 81 -31.90 1.10 30.00
CA LYS A 81 -30.95 2.19 29.74
C LYS A 81 -29.96 1.86 28.60
N ASP A 82 -29.56 0.59 28.49
CA ASP A 82 -28.70 0.10 27.40
C ASP A 82 -29.51 0.01 26.10
N GLU A 83 -30.77 -0.46 26.16
CA GLU A 83 -31.68 -0.45 25.00
C GLU A 83 -32.01 0.97 24.53
N PHE A 84 -32.22 1.92 25.46
CA PHE A 84 -32.42 3.33 25.11
C PHE A 84 -31.16 3.98 24.53
N GLN A 85 -29.96 3.64 25.00
CA GLN A 85 -28.70 4.13 24.42
C GLN A 85 -28.40 3.51 23.05
N ASP A 86 -28.71 2.23 22.83
CA ASP A 86 -28.62 1.57 21.54
C ASP A 86 -29.53 2.27 20.52
N ILE A 87 -30.82 2.47 20.86
CA ILE A 87 -31.80 3.19 20.02
C ILE A 87 -31.35 4.65 19.78
N PHE A 88 -30.84 5.34 20.79
CA PHE A 88 -30.38 6.72 20.65
C PHE A 88 -29.11 6.81 19.77
N SER A 89 -28.20 5.83 19.85
CA SER A 89 -27.00 5.76 19.01
C SER A 89 -27.31 5.44 17.54
N GLU A 90 -28.37 4.66 17.30
CA GLU A 90 -28.95 4.32 16.01
C GLU A 90 -29.69 5.52 15.38
N LEU A 91 -30.40 6.31 16.21
CA LEU A 91 -31.15 7.50 15.78
C LEU A 91 -30.28 8.76 15.61
N MET A 92 -29.08 8.80 16.18
CA MET A 92 -28.14 9.94 16.15
C MET A 92 -27.07 9.83 15.05
N THR A 93 -27.42 9.26 13.89
CA THR A 93 -26.53 9.31 12.72
C THR A 93 -26.34 10.77 12.29
N GLY A 94 -25.08 11.23 12.20
CA GLY A 94 -24.77 12.55 11.64
C GLY A 94 -24.76 13.72 12.63
N THR A 95 -24.63 13.46 13.94
CA THR A 95 -24.32 14.54 14.90
C THR A 95 -22.98 15.20 14.56
N GLU A 96 -22.83 16.47 14.94
CA GLU A 96 -21.59 17.22 14.73
C GLU A 96 -20.39 16.50 15.38
N HIS A 97 -20.57 16.00 16.60
CA HIS A 97 -19.53 15.27 17.33
C HIS A 97 -19.14 13.96 16.62
N GLU A 98 -20.11 13.17 16.15
CA GLU A 98 -19.86 11.93 15.43
C GLU A 98 -19.07 12.14 14.14
N ILE A 99 -19.52 13.10 13.32
CA ILE A 99 -18.82 13.43 12.07
C ILE A 99 -17.42 13.94 12.35
N ALA A 100 -17.23 14.77 13.38
CA ALA A 100 -15.91 15.28 13.77
C ALA A 100 -14.98 14.14 14.25
N PHE A 101 -15.49 13.21 15.07
CA PHE A 101 -14.74 12.05 15.53
C PHE A 101 -14.34 11.14 14.37
N LEU A 102 -15.28 10.78 13.48
CA LEU A 102 -15.03 9.91 12.33
C LEU A 102 -14.07 10.56 11.32
N THR A 103 -14.23 11.86 11.05
CA THR A 103 -13.34 12.61 10.15
C THR A 103 -11.93 12.66 10.71
N ARG A 104 -11.76 12.91 12.02
CA ARG A 104 -10.45 12.91 12.67
C ARG A 104 -9.82 11.51 12.66
N HIS A 105 -10.59 10.47 12.99
CA HIS A 105 -10.12 9.08 12.92
C HIS A 105 -9.65 8.71 11.51
N TYR A 106 -10.42 9.08 10.49
CA TYR A 106 -10.03 8.90 9.10
C TYR A 106 -8.71 9.63 8.79
N SER A 107 -8.60 10.92 9.07
CA SER A 107 -7.39 11.70 8.75
C SER A 107 -6.14 11.21 9.48
N GLU A 108 -6.26 10.77 10.73
CA GLU A 108 -5.09 10.33 11.51
C GLU A 108 -4.63 8.92 11.14
N ILE A 109 -5.56 8.03 10.79
CA ILE A 109 -5.28 6.60 10.66
C ILE A 109 -5.37 6.11 9.23
N ILE A 110 -6.45 6.45 8.51
CA ILE A 110 -6.83 5.82 7.23
C ILE A 110 -6.37 6.65 6.03
N GLY A 111 -6.52 7.98 6.07
CA GLY A 111 -6.06 8.90 5.02
C GLY A 111 -4.62 8.64 4.58
N PRO A 112 -3.67 8.45 5.52
CA PRO A 112 -2.28 8.15 5.18
C PRO A 112 -2.08 6.85 4.38
N TRP A 113 -3.05 5.93 4.39
CA TRP A 113 -2.96 4.72 3.57
C TRP A 113 -3.15 5.02 2.08
N LEU A 114 -3.93 6.06 1.77
CA LEU A 114 -4.24 6.48 0.42
C LEU A 114 -3.16 7.41 -0.16
N ASP A 115 -2.36 8.05 0.69
CA ASP A 115 -1.33 9.02 0.30
C ASP A 115 0.09 8.41 0.17
N LEU A 116 0.19 7.08 0.01
CA LEU A 116 1.47 6.34 0.08
C LEU A 116 2.58 6.86 -0.84
N SER A 117 2.23 7.44 -1.99
CA SER A 117 3.15 8.08 -2.95
C SER A 117 2.62 9.46 -3.36
N ASP A 118 2.05 10.19 -2.39
CA ASP A 118 1.56 11.55 -2.54
C ASP A 118 2.04 12.41 -1.35
N SER A 119 3.22 13.01 -1.47
CA SER A 119 3.79 13.92 -0.47
C SER A 119 2.91 15.14 -0.14
N ARG A 120 1.93 15.48 -1.00
CA ARG A 120 0.97 16.56 -0.76
C ARG A 120 -0.29 16.09 -0.01
N ASN A 121 -0.43 14.80 0.26
CA ASN A 121 -1.43 14.21 1.14
C ASN A 121 -2.89 14.59 0.78
N PHE A 122 -3.31 14.33 -0.45
CA PHE A 122 -4.67 14.67 -0.90
C PHE A 122 -5.75 14.06 -0.01
N PHE A 123 -5.65 12.77 0.30
CA PHE A 123 -6.70 12.08 1.03
C PHE A 123 -6.69 12.37 2.53
N THR A 124 -5.52 12.63 3.11
CA THR A 124 -5.38 12.98 4.53
C THR A 124 -5.79 14.42 4.81
N VAL A 125 -5.45 15.36 3.91
CA VAL A 125 -5.61 16.80 4.13
C VAL A 125 -6.76 17.38 3.31
N HIS A 126 -6.72 17.18 1.99
CA HIS A 126 -7.64 17.88 1.08
C HIS A 126 -9.04 17.24 1.08
N ALA A 127 -9.17 15.91 1.09
CA ALA A 127 -10.47 15.25 1.10
C ALA A 127 -11.34 15.62 2.32
N PRO A 128 -10.83 15.68 3.57
CA PRO A 128 -11.59 16.21 4.71
C PRO A 128 -12.01 17.68 4.55
N ILE A 129 -11.18 18.51 3.92
CA ILE A 129 -11.55 19.91 3.64
C ILE A 129 -12.68 19.95 2.60
N ARG A 130 -12.65 19.11 1.56
CA ARG A 130 -13.75 18.99 0.58
C ARG A 130 -15.05 18.52 1.26
N ALA A 131 -14.94 17.59 2.21
CA ALA A 131 -16.09 17.08 2.96
C ALA A 131 -16.88 18.16 3.73
N ILE A 132 -16.31 19.33 4.01
CA ILE A 132 -17.06 20.42 4.65
C ILE A 132 -18.30 20.79 3.82
N ASN A 133 -18.13 20.90 2.50
CA ASN A 133 -19.16 21.38 1.57
C ASN A 133 -19.69 20.29 0.60
N ASN A 134 -19.07 19.11 0.56
CA ASN A 134 -19.50 18.00 -0.28
C ASN A 134 -20.00 16.83 0.59
N LEU A 135 -21.30 16.52 0.50
CA LEU A 135 -21.94 15.50 1.32
C LEU A 135 -21.48 14.09 0.97
N SER A 136 -21.34 13.76 -0.32
CA SER A 136 -20.85 12.45 -0.76
C SER A 136 -19.46 12.14 -0.18
N VAL A 137 -18.51 13.08 -0.24
CA VAL A 137 -17.18 12.91 0.36
C VAL A 137 -17.26 12.81 1.89
N LYS A 138 -18.08 13.65 2.54
CA LYS A 138 -18.30 13.61 3.99
C LYS A 138 -18.78 12.25 4.47
N TYR A 139 -19.82 11.73 3.83
CA TYR A 139 -20.40 10.45 4.20
C TYR A 139 -19.49 9.29 3.79
N ALA A 140 -18.73 9.39 2.70
CA ALA A 140 -17.76 8.35 2.34
C ALA A 140 -16.60 8.25 3.34
N ILE A 141 -16.10 9.38 3.84
CA ILE A 141 -15.12 9.43 4.94
C ILE A 141 -15.71 8.78 6.20
N ALA A 142 -16.92 9.17 6.59
CA ALA A 142 -17.60 8.63 7.76
C ALA A 142 -17.84 7.11 7.64
N ALA A 143 -18.25 6.64 6.46
CA ALA A 143 -18.47 5.23 6.15
C ALA A 143 -17.19 4.41 6.32
N LEU A 144 -16.07 4.88 5.73
CA LEU A 144 -14.80 4.17 5.81
C LEU A 144 -14.24 4.14 7.23
N ALA A 145 -14.34 5.26 7.96
CA ALA A 145 -13.93 5.35 9.36
C ALA A 145 -14.74 4.43 10.27
N ALA A 146 -16.08 4.48 10.16
CA ALA A 146 -16.97 3.61 10.93
C ALA A 146 -16.71 2.14 10.61
N LYS A 147 -16.52 1.80 9.32
CA LYS A 147 -16.23 0.43 8.90
C LYS A 147 -14.93 -0.09 9.49
N HIS A 148 -13.87 0.72 9.44
CA HIS A 148 -12.61 0.39 10.08
C HIS A 148 -12.75 0.18 11.60
N LEU A 149 -13.46 1.07 12.30
CA LEU A 149 -13.74 0.93 13.72
C LEU A 149 -14.54 -0.35 14.03
N ALA A 150 -15.51 -0.72 13.18
CA ALA A 150 -16.27 -1.96 13.33
C ALA A 150 -15.36 -3.19 13.35
N ARG A 151 -14.39 -3.24 12.43
CA ARG A 151 -13.40 -4.32 12.32
C ARG A 151 -12.45 -4.35 13.52
N LEU A 152 -12.18 -3.19 14.12
CA LEU A 152 -11.40 -3.06 15.36
C LEU A 152 -12.25 -3.11 16.64
N LYS A 153 -13.53 -3.47 16.56
CA LYS A 153 -14.46 -3.55 17.71
C LYS A 153 -14.54 -2.24 18.51
N GLY A 154 -14.50 -1.11 17.82
CA GLY A 154 -14.56 0.24 18.41
C GLY A 154 -13.26 0.70 19.07
N ILE A 155 -12.17 -0.06 18.96
CA ILE A 155 -10.87 0.30 19.52
C ILE A 155 -10.17 1.27 18.57
N LYS A 156 -9.82 2.46 19.08
CA LYS A 156 -8.98 3.44 18.41
C LYS A 156 -7.58 3.42 19.04
N ALA A 157 -6.53 3.23 18.24
CA ALA A 157 -5.16 3.40 18.70
C ALA A 157 -4.89 4.88 19.03
N SER A 158 -4.20 5.16 20.13
CA SER A 158 -3.82 6.54 20.49
C SER A 158 -2.78 7.06 19.50
N THR A 159 -3.10 8.14 18.80
CA THR A 159 -2.18 8.80 17.86
C THR A 159 -1.30 9.80 18.62
N GLY A 160 -0.01 9.48 18.77
CA GLY A 160 0.95 10.34 19.50
C GLY A 160 0.85 10.15 21.02
N GLY A 161 2.01 10.07 21.68
CA GLY A 161 2.10 9.94 23.13
C GLY A 161 1.74 11.26 23.81
N ILE A 162 0.46 11.45 24.15
CA ILE A 162 -0.04 12.66 24.82
C ILE A 162 -0.17 12.38 26.31
N PHE A 163 0.38 13.29 27.14
CA PHE A 163 0.30 13.21 28.61
C PHE A 163 -0.95 13.90 29.20
N THR A 164 -1.74 14.57 28.36
CA THR A 164 -2.97 15.29 28.72
C THR A 164 -4.22 14.50 28.34
N SER A 165 -5.39 14.95 28.81
CA SER A 165 -6.67 14.38 28.38
C SER A 165 -6.87 14.54 26.86
N PRO A 166 -7.45 13.54 26.18
CA PRO A 166 -7.72 13.61 24.75
C PRO A 166 -8.77 14.69 24.43
N ALA A 167 -8.71 15.26 23.23
CA ALA A 167 -9.75 16.20 22.79
C ALA A 167 -11.08 15.49 22.55
N THR A 168 -12.18 16.23 22.57
CA THR A 168 -13.53 15.70 22.32
C THR A 168 -13.63 14.95 20.99
N THR A 169 -12.90 15.37 19.95
CA THR A 169 -12.86 14.71 18.63
C THR A 169 -12.01 13.44 18.59
N GLU A 170 -11.31 13.11 19.66
CA GLU A 170 -10.52 11.87 19.78
C GLU A 170 -11.29 10.76 20.48
N THR A 171 -12.36 11.10 21.19
CA THR A 171 -13.13 10.18 22.00
C THR A 171 -14.56 10.08 21.48
N TYR A 172 -15.07 8.86 21.41
CA TYR A 172 -16.48 8.61 21.14
C TYR A 172 -17.11 7.92 22.38
N PRO A 173 -18.21 8.47 22.94
CA PRO A 173 -18.89 7.89 24.10
C PRO A 173 -19.29 6.43 23.84
N ASN A 174 -18.96 5.53 24.77
CA ASN A 174 -19.31 4.11 24.69
C ASN A 174 -18.93 3.45 23.36
N SER A 175 -17.79 3.81 22.76
CA SER A 175 -17.33 3.30 21.45
C SER A 175 -17.40 1.77 21.29
N SER A 176 -17.24 1.00 22.37
CA SER A 176 -17.32 -0.46 22.34
C SER A 176 -18.74 -1.03 22.23
N GLN A 177 -19.77 -0.24 22.53
CA GLN A 177 -21.18 -0.62 22.46
C GLN A 177 -21.86 -0.17 21.16
N VAL A 178 -21.22 0.75 20.42
CA VAL A 178 -21.76 1.28 19.17
C VAL A 178 -21.76 0.21 18.09
N ASP A 179 -22.90 0.06 17.40
CA ASP A 179 -22.96 -0.71 16.16
C ASP A 179 -22.30 0.05 15.00
N TRP A 180 -20.97 -0.06 14.94
CA TRP A 180 -20.17 0.56 13.89
C TRP A 180 -20.44 -0.02 12.50
N PHE A 181 -20.89 -1.28 12.39
CA PHE A 181 -21.26 -1.87 11.10
C PHE A 181 -22.52 -1.21 10.55
N LEU A 182 -23.52 -0.98 11.41
CA LEU A 182 -24.73 -0.26 11.05
C LEU A 182 -24.42 1.19 10.65
N LYS A 183 -23.60 1.91 11.43
CA LYS A 183 -23.16 3.28 11.07
C LYS A 183 -22.43 3.30 9.73
N ALA A 184 -21.53 2.35 9.50
CA ALA A 184 -20.82 2.24 8.23
C ALA A 184 -21.77 2.02 7.05
N ALA A 185 -22.74 1.12 7.19
CA ALA A 185 -23.75 0.85 6.15
C ALA A 185 -24.61 2.08 5.85
N ASN A 186 -25.07 2.79 6.90
CA ASN A 186 -25.87 4.00 6.76
C ASN A 186 -25.11 5.10 6.03
N TYR A 187 -23.87 5.39 6.45
CA TYR A 187 -23.04 6.40 5.79
C TYR A 187 -22.65 6.00 4.37
N TYR A 188 -22.40 4.71 4.12
CA TYR A 188 -22.13 4.23 2.77
C TYR A 188 -23.33 4.48 1.85
N TYR A 189 -24.54 4.17 2.31
CA TYR A 189 -25.77 4.43 1.57
C TYR A 189 -25.96 5.92 1.28
N LEU A 190 -25.79 6.78 2.30
CA LEU A 190 -25.91 8.24 2.14
C LEU A 190 -24.88 8.77 1.14
N ALA A 191 -23.64 8.30 1.20
CA ALA A 191 -22.57 8.70 0.29
C ALA A 191 -22.85 8.28 -1.16
N ALA A 192 -23.26 7.03 -1.38
CA ALA A 192 -23.57 6.49 -2.71
C ALA A 192 -24.83 7.14 -3.31
N SER A 193 -25.85 7.39 -2.48
CA SER A 193 -27.06 8.09 -2.90
C SER A 193 -26.76 9.53 -3.30
N ASP A 194 -25.99 10.27 -2.49
CA ASP A 194 -25.61 11.64 -2.80
C ASP A 194 -24.75 11.70 -4.07
N LEU A 195 -23.79 10.77 -4.21
CA LEU A 195 -22.97 10.64 -5.42
C LEU A 195 -23.85 10.47 -6.67
N ASN A 196 -24.84 9.58 -6.63
CA ASN A 196 -25.74 9.36 -7.75
C ASN A 196 -26.60 10.59 -8.06
N ASN A 197 -27.10 11.29 -7.03
CA ASN A 197 -27.90 12.51 -7.17
C ASN A 197 -27.09 13.65 -7.81
N MET A 198 -25.81 13.81 -7.45
CA MET A 198 -24.93 14.84 -8.03
C MET A 198 -24.64 14.64 -9.53
N THR A 199 -24.87 13.43 -10.02
CA THR A 199 -24.63 13.03 -11.42
C THR A 199 -25.89 12.94 -12.27
N SER A 200 -27.07 12.86 -11.63
CA SER A 200 -28.36 12.76 -12.32
C SER A 200 -28.95 14.15 -12.57
N ASP A 201 -29.60 14.36 -13.72
CA ASP A 201 -30.32 15.60 -14.05
C ASP A 201 -31.61 15.73 -13.20
N GLY A 202 -31.47 16.08 -11.92
CA GLY A 202 -32.48 16.70 -11.05
C GLY A 202 -33.83 16.00 -10.79
N TYR A 203 -34.15 14.87 -11.45
CA TYR A 203 -35.49 14.26 -11.42
C TYR A 203 -35.51 12.74 -11.27
N THR A 204 -34.41 12.10 -10.88
CA THR A 204 -34.42 10.67 -10.55
C THR A 204 -34.79 10.49 -9.08
N THR A 205 -35.81 9.69 -8.81
CA THR A 205 -36.15 9.25 -7.46
C THR A 205 -34.96 8.48 -6.86
N VAL A 206 -34.66 8.70 -5.57
CA VAL A 206 -33.59 8.00 -4.85
C VAL A 206 -33.83 6.48 -4.96
N SER A 207 -33.08 5.81 -5.83
CA SER A 207 -33.24 4.39 -6.05
C SER A 207 -32.51 3.62 -4.95
N SER A 208 -33.18 2.65 -4.33
CA SER A 208 -32.55 1.69 -3.42
C SER A 208 -31.44 0.87 -4.10
N SER A 209 -31.38 0.85 -5.43
CA SER A 209 -30.29 0.24 -6.21
C SER A 209 -28.98 1.03 -6.20
N ALA A 210 -28.94 2.26 -5.65
CA ALA A 210 -27.75 3.12 -5.66
C ALA A 210 -26.51 2.48 -4.98
N ILE A 211 -26.72 1.55 -4.03
CA ILE A 211 -25.63 0.81 -3.37
C ILE A 211 -24.95 -0.20 -4.32
N LEU A 212 -25.74 -0.77 -5.24
CA LEU A 212 -25.30 -1.83 -6.16
C LEU A 212 -24.52 -1.28 -7.34
N GLU A 213 -24.74 -0.01 -7.70
CA GLU A 213 -24.06 0.61 -8.81
C GLU A 213 -22.58 0.84 -8.49
N SER A 214 -21.73 0.74 -9.52
CA SER A 214 -20.32 1.03 -9.38
C SER A 214 -20.10 2.54 -9.26
N PRO A 215 -19.35 3.03 -8.24
CA PRO A 215 -19.00 4.44 -8.15
C PRO A 215 -18.36 4.97 -9.44
N PHE A 216 -17.60 4.13 -10.15
CA PHE A 216 -16.96 4.49 -11.41
C PHE A 216 -17.95 4.69 -12.55
N GLU A 217 -19.03 3.90 -12.59
CA GLU A 217 -20.08 4.06 -13.61
C GLU A 217 -20.87 5.35 -13.35
N ILE A 218 -21.17 5.64 -12.08
CA ILE A 218 -21.85 6.89 -11.68
C ILE A 218 -21.03 8.11 -12.13
N VAL A 219 -19.73 8.14 -11.79
CA VAL A 219 -18.83 9.23 -12.21
C VAL A 219 -18.65 9.27 -13.73
N GLY A 220 -18.52 8.10 -14.37
CA GLY A 220 -18.40 7.99 -15.82
C GLY A 220 -19.60 8.59 -16.55
N ARG A 221 -20.83 8.31 -16.09
CA ARG A 221 -22.06 8.91 -16.64
C ARG A 221 -22.04 10.43 -16.55
N TRP A 222 -21.61 10.99 -15.42
CA TRP A 222 -21.52 12.45 -15.27
C TRP A 222 -20.56 13.05 -16.29
N ILE A 223 -19.38 12.45 -16.45
CA ILE A 223 -18.38 12.89 -17.43
C ILE A 223 -18.95 12.84 -18.86
N SER A 224 -19.70 11.78 -19.19
CA SER A 224 -20.32 11.60 -20.51
C SER A 224 -21.58 12.43 -20.75
N SER A 225 -22.23 12.95 -19.71
CA SER A 225 -23.53 13.67 -19.80
C SER A 225 -23.49 14.99 -20.58
N GLY A 226 -22.30 15.45 -21.01
CA GLY A 226 -22.16 16.66 -21.81
C GLY A 226 -22.28 17.96 -21.00
N GLN A 227 -22.53 17.90 -19.69
CA GLN A 227 -22.35 19.06 -18.79
C GLN A 227 -20.87 19.53 -18.74
N THR A 228 -19.95 18.66 -19.12
CA THR A 228 -18.48 18.86 -19.22
C THR A 228 -18.08 19.34 -20.63
N GLN A 229 -18.67 20.43 -21.15
CA GLN A 229 -18.17 21.07 -22.38
C GLN A 229 -16.84 21.83 -22.18
N ALA A 230 -16.41 22.02 -20.93
CA ALA A 230 -15.15 22.68 -20.60
C ALA A 230 -13.97 21.70 -20.71
N SER A 231 -12.93 22.10 -21.44
CA SER A 231 -11.65 21.39 -21.44
C SER A 231 -10.97 21.61 -20.10
N MET A 232 -10.64 20.53 -19.37
CA MET A 232 -9.93 20.62 -18.11
C MET A 232 -8.51 21.15 -18.35
N LYS A 233 -8.21 22.32 -17.77
CA LYS A 233 -6.88 22.94 -17.76
C LYS A 233 -6.37 23.10 -16.33
N PRO A 234 -5.69 22.09 -15.79
CA PRO A 234 -4.99 22.19 -14.51
C PRO A 234 -4.09 23.43 -14.44
N GLY A 235 -4.28 24.26 -13.42
CA GLY A 235 -3.58 25.54 -13.24
C GLY A 235 -4.25 26.76 -13.92
N SER A 236 -5.36 26.57 -14.62
CA SER A 236 -6.21 27.68 -15.10
C SER A 236 -6.79 28.46 -13.92
N GLU A 237 -6.78 29.79 -14.01
CA GLU A 237 -7.48 30.67 -13.07
C GLU A 237 -8.94 30.91 -13.47
N ASP A 238 -9.38 30.37 -14.61
CA ASP A 238 -10.75 30.49 -15.06
C ASP A 238 -11.70 29.81 -14.06
N PRO A 239 -12.71 30.53 -13.52
CA PRO A 239 -13.60 29.98 -12.51
C PRO A 239 -14.36 28.72 -12.96
N SER A 240 -14.66 28.59 -14.25
CA SER A 240 -15.38 27.43 -14.78
C SER A 240 -14.49 26.20 -14.86
N ASP A 241 -13.24 26.36 -15.33
CA ASP A 241 -12.23 25.28 -15.34
C ASP A 241 -11.94 24.79 -13.91
N VAL A 242 -11.75 25.72 -12.97
CA VAL A 242 -11.50 25.40 -11.55
C VAL A 242 -12.68 24.66 -10.92
N ALA A 243 -13.91 25.06 -11.24
CA ALA A 243 -15.11 24.40 -10.72
C ALA A 243 -15.25 22.97 -11.25
N VAL A 244 -15.00 22.75 -12.54
CA VAL A 244 -15.06 21.42 -13.17
C VAL A 244 -13.98 20.49 -12.60
N ILE A 245 -12.74 20.98 -12.45
CA ILE A 245 -11.65 20.21 -11.83
C ILE A 245 -12.02 19.86 -10.38
N ARG A 246 -12.48 20.84 -9.60
CA ARG A 246 -12.88 20.60 -8.20
C ARG A 246 -13.98 19.56 -8.08
N LYS A 247 -15.04 19.67 -8.90
CA LYS A 247 -16.13 18.68 -8.92
C LYS A 247 -15.60 17.29 -9.30
N THR A 248 -14.69 17.21 -10.26
CA THR A 248 -14.04 15.94 -10.66
C THR A 248 -13.23 15.34 -9.51
N GLU A 249 -12.41 16.14 -8.81
CA GLU A 249 -11.66 15.70 -7.63
C GLU A 249 -12.58 15.18 -6.52
N GLU A 250 -13.69 15.87 -6.25
CA GLU A 250 -14.67 15.45 -5.24
C GLU A 250 -15.35 14.13 -5.59
N LEU A 251 -15.78 13.97 -6.85
CA LEU A 251 -16.38 12.74 -7.35
C LEU A 251 -15.42 11.55 -7.29
N LEU A 252 -14.16 11.74 -7.70
CA LEU A 252 -13.12 10.73 -7.61
C LEU A 252 -12.73 10.40 -6.16
N ALA A 253 -12.69 11.39 -5.27
CA ALA A 253 -12.44 11.16 -3.86
C ALA A 253 -13.54 10.28 -3.25
N ALA A 254 -14.81 10.61 -3.49
CA ALA A 254 -15.95 9.80 -3.04
C ALA A 254 -15.89 8.37 -3.62
N ALA A 255 -15.64 8.22 -4.92
CA ALA A 255 -15.51 6.92 -5.57
C ALA A 255 -14.35 6.08 -4.99
N THR A 256 -13.21 6.71 -4.70
CA THR A 256 -12.04 6.06 -4.08
C THR A 256 -12.38 5.56 -2.68
N LEU A 257 -13.02 6.39 -1.86
CA LEU A 257 -13.38 6.05 -0.48
C LEU A 257 -14.45 4.95 -0.41
N LEU A 258 -15.47 5.01 -1.27
CA LEU A 258 -16.50 3.96 -1.39
C LEU A 258 -15.89 2.64 -1.89
N THR A 259 -14.96 2.70 -2.84
CA THR A 259 -14.24 1.51 -3.31
C THR A 259 -13.41 0.91 -2.19
N MET A 260 -12.68 1.73 -1.43
CA MET A 260 -11.91 1.26 -0.28
C MET A 260 -12.79 0.66 0.82
N CYS A 261 -13.99 1.19 1.04
CA CYS A 261 -14.97 0.55 1.93
C CYS A 261 -15.28 -0.88 1.47
N ARG A 262 -15.45 -1.13 0.17
CA ARG A 262 -15.71 -2.48 -0.36
C ARG A 262 -14.49 -3.38 -0.20
N LEU A 263 -13.32 -2.91 -0.65
CA LEU A 263 -12.09 -3.72 -0.68
C LEU A 263 -11.64 -4.21 0.70
N LEU A 264 -11.92 -3.45 1.77
CA LEU A 264 -11.53 -3.78 3.13
C LEU A 264 -12.04 -5.16 3.62
N ASP A 265 -13.20 -5.60 3.11
CA ASP A 265 -13.80 -6.91 3.44
C ASP A 265 -13.64 -7.96 2.33
N MET A 266 -13.15 -7.57 1.16
CA MET A 266 -13.15 -8.45 0.00
C MET A 266 -11.87 -9.25 -0.11
N PRO A 267 -11.95 -10.54 -0.49
CA PRO A 267 -10.77 -11.31 -0.81
C PRO A 267 -10.08 -10.71 -2.05
N GLY A 268 -8.75 -10.82 -2.09
CA GLY A 268 -7.93 -10.10 -3.06
C GLY A 268 -8.16 -10.48 -4.52
N ASP A 269 -8.64 -11.70 -4.79
CA ASP A 269 -9.01 -12.17 -6.12
C ASP A 269 -10.30 -11.54 -6.67
N GLU A 270 -11.15 -10.98 -5.81
CA GLU A 270 -12.35 -10.24 -6.22
C GLU A 270 -12.07 -8.75 -6.48
N TRP A 271 -10.89 -8.23 -6.11
CA TRP A 271 -10.55 -6.81 -6.30
C TRP A 271 -10.59 -6.39 -7.77
N HIS A 272 -10.10 -7.26 -8.66
CA HIS A 272 -10.09 -6.99 -10.09
C HIS A 272 -11.51 -6.73 -10.63
N MET A 273 -12.54 -7.39 -10.08
CA MET A 273 -13.93 -7.19 -10.51
C MET A 273 -14.49 -5.83 -10.06
N GLN A 274 -14.15 -5.38 -8.86
CA GLN A 274 -14.59 -4.08 -8.35
C GLN A 274 -14.03 -2.91 -9.17
N LEU A 275 -12.89 -3.11 -9.80
CA LEU A 275 -12.17 -2.12 -10.59
C LEU A 275 -12.50 -2.15 -12.09
N ALA A 276 -13.43 -3.00 -12.55
CA ALA A 276 -13.68 -3.24 -13.99
C ALA A 276 -14.01 -1.99 -14.84
N ARG A 277 -14.40 -0.87 -14.22
CA ARG A 277 -14.83 0.36 -14.91
C ARG A 277 -13.86 1.53 -14.74
N ILE A 278 -12.70 1.32 -14.09
CA ILE A 278 -11.72 2.40 -13.89
C ILE A 278 -11.07 2.85 -15.20
N ARG A 279 -10.80 1.91 -16.13
CA ARG A 279 -10.16 2.22 -17.42
C ARG A 279 -10.97 3.22 -18.25
N PRO A 280 -12.23 2.92 -18.65
CA PRO A 280 -13.00 3.85 -19.48
C PRO A 280 -13.25 5.19 -18.77
N LEU A 281 -13.33 5.21 -17.45
CA LEU A 281 -13.45 6.44 -16.66
C LEU A 281 -12.24 7.35 -16.85
N PHE A 282 -11.03 6.83 -16.63
CA PHE A 282 -9.80 7.63 -16.75
C PHE A 282 -9.44 7.95 -18.20
N GLU A 283 -9.78 7.11 -19.18
CA GLU A 283 -9.69 7.46 -20.60
C GLU A 283 -10.62 8.64 -20.94
N SER A 284 -11.83 8.68 -20.37
CA SER A 284 -12.74 9.81 -20.54
C SER A 284 -12.20 11.08 -19.87
N ILE A 285 -11.66 10.99 -18.66
CA ILE A 285 -11.00 12.14 -17.99
C ILE A 285 -9.82 12.64 -18.82
N LEU A 286 -9.00 11.74 -19.36
CA LEU A 286 -7.87 12.10 -20.23
C LEU A 286 -8.35 12.84 -21.49
N SER A 287 -9.46 12.41 -22.09
CA SER A 287 -10.04 13.08 -23.27
C SER A 287 -10.53 14.51 -22.99
N LEU A 288 -10.93 14.80 -21.75
CA LEU A 288 -11.33 16.15 -21.33
C LEU A 288 -10.14 17.08 -21.07
N HIS A 289 -8.94 16.53 -20.87
CA HIS A 289 -7.74 17.33 -20.67
C HIS A 289 -7.26 17.92 -22.01
N SER A 290 -6.97 19.22 -22.00
CA SER A 290 -6.46 19.90 -23.20
C SER A 290 -5.09 19.34 -23.60
N ALA A 291 -4.82 19.24 -24.91
CA ALA A 291 -3.50 18.86 -25.43
C ALA A 291 -2.35 19.77 -24.95
N THR A 292 -2.66 20.97 -24.43
CA THR A 292 -1.68 21.89 -23.85
C THR A 292 -1.41 21.67 -22.36
N SER A 293 -2.25 20.92 -21.64
CA SER A 293 -2.02 20.58 -20.23
C SER A 293 -1.48 19.16 -20.12
N ALA A 294 -0.22 19.05 -19.69
CA ALA A 294 0.46 17.76 -19.62
C ALA A 294 0.07 16.89 -18.43
N LEU A 295 -0.54 17.45 -17.38
CA LEU A 295 -0.73 16.78 -16.08
C LEU A 295 -2.16 16.90 -15.57
N PHE A 296 -2.63 15.85 -14.90
CA PHE A 296 -3.83 15.84 -14.07
C PHE A 296 -3.68 16.74 -12.84
N SER A 297 -4.81 17.22 -12.30
CA SER A 297 -4.80 17.93 -11.02
C SER A 297 -4.39 17.01 -9.87
N HIS A 298 -4.02 17.59 -8.73
CA HIS A 298 -3.54 16.83 -7.56
C HIS A 298 -4.52 15.74 -7.12
N GLY A 299 -5.82 16.05 -6.98
CA GLY A 299 -6.80 15.06 -6.53
C GLY A 299 -7.03 13.94 -7.55
N ILE A 300 -6.97 14.26 -8.84
CA ILE A 300 -7.08 13.26 -9.91
C ILE A 300 -5.85 12.34 -9.90
N GLN A 301 -4.64 12.89 -9.73
CA GLN A 301 -3.40 12.10 -9.60
C GLN A 301 -3.45 11.19 -8.37
N ALA A 302 -3.87 11.71 -7.21
CA ALA A 302 -3.96 10.93 -5.99
C ALA A 302 -4.94 9.75 -6.13
N ALA A 303 -6.11 9.98 -6.73
CA ALA A 303 -7.07 8.91 -7.02
C ALA A 303 -6.51 7.88 -8.02
N PHE A 304 -5.88 8.35 -9.11
CA PHE A 304 -5.26 7.48 -10.11
C PHE A 304 -4.25 6.51 -9.49
N TRP A 305 -3.30 7.02 -8.69
CA TRP A 305 -2.26 6.18 -8.08
C TRP A 305 -2.82 5.22 -7.03
N ASN A 306 -3.95 5.55 -6.39
CA ASN A 306 -4.67 4.60 -5.54
C ASN A 306 -5.21 3.41 -6.33
N PHE A 307 -5.91 3.67 -7.42
CA PHE A 307 -6.45 2.61 -8.25
C PHE A 307 -5.36 1.84 -8.98
N ALA A 308 -4.30 2.49 -9.45
CA ALA A 308 -3.19 1.81 -10.14
C ALA A 308 -2.54 0.75 -9.26
N ARG A 309 -2.33 1.05 -7.96
CA ARG A 309 -1.81 0.08 -6.99
C ARG A 309 -2.78 -1.09 -6.77
N GLN A 310 -4.06 -0.81 -6.58
CA GLN A 310 -5.06 -1.86 -6.34
C GLN A 310 -5.28 -2.75 -7.57
N ASP A 311 -5.25 -2.15 -8.76
CA ASP A 311 -5.46 -2.80 -10.05
C ASP A 311 -4.40 -3.89 -10.28
N TYR A 312 -3.11 -3.54 -10.24
CA TYR A 312 -2.09 -4.57 -10.48
C TYR A 312 -2.06 -5.63 -9.38
N LEU A 313 -2.31 -5.27 -8.12
CA LEU A 313 -2.36 -6.22 -7.00
C LEU A 313 -3.51 -7.23 -7.17
N GLY A 314 -4.70 -6.76 -7.56
CA GLY A 314 -5.84 -7.62 -7.87
C GLY A 314 -5.62 -8.48 -9.12
N SER A 315 -5.03 -7.90 -10.17
CA SER A 315 -4.68 -8.61 -11.41
C SER A 315 -3.62 -9.69 -11.20
N TYR A 316 -2.68 -9.50 -10.26
CA TYR A 316 -1.72 -10.54 -9.89
C TYR A 316 -2.41 -11.80 -9.35
N LEU A 317 -3.37 -11.64 -8.42
CA LEU A 317 -4.05 -12.75 -7.77
C LEU A 317 -4.90 -13.58 -8.74
N THR A 318 -5.50 -12.93 -9.73
CA THR A 318 -6.31 -13.56 -10.79
C THR A 318 -5.48 -14.02 -12.00
N ARG A 319 -4.22 -13.58 -12.08
CA ARG A 319 -3.35 -13.68 -13.27
C ARG A 319 -4.07 -13.20 -14.53
N SER A 320 -4.68 -12.03 -14.42
CA SER A 320 -5.38 -11.32 -15.50
C SER A 320 -4.60 -10.06 -15.87
N PRO A 321 -4.80 -9.50 -17.08
CA PRO A 321 -4.25 -8.19 -17.39
C PRO A 321 -4.75 -7.12 -16.41
N THR A 322 -3.97 -6.06 -16.21
CA THR A 322 -4.38 -4.86 -15.47
C THR A 322 -5.41 -4.07 -16.28
N HIS A 323 -6.32 -3.38 -15.59
CA HIS A 323 -7.27 -2.47 -16.24
C HIS A 323 -6.54 -1.26 -16.83
N PHE A 324 -5.56 -0.71 -16.12
CA PHE A 324 -4.68 0.31 -16.66
C PHE A 324 -3.64 -0.31 -17.58
N ASP A 325 -3.77 -0.02 -18.87
CA ASP A 325 -2.83 -0.45 -19.89
C ASP A 325 -1.49 0.31 -19.75
N PRO A 326 -0.35 -0.36 -19.49
CA PRO A 326 0.95 0.29 -19.42
C PRO A 326 1.37 0.93 -20.75
N GLU A 327 0.76 0.52 -21.88
CA GLU A 327 1.03 1.07 -23.21
C GLU A 327 0.31 2.40 -23.46
N ASN A 328 -0.68 2.78 -22.64
CA ASN A 328 -1.33 4.08 -22.70
C ASN A 328 -0.44 5.17 -22.08
N LEU A 329 0.65 5.52 -22.76
CA LEU A 329 1.66 6.46 -22.26
C LEU A 329 1.06 7.83 -21.92
N ALA A 330 0.05 8.28 -22.66
CA ALA A 330 -0.61 9.55 -22.43
C ALA A 330 -1.26 9.59 -21.03
N LEU A 331 -1.92 8.50 -20.62
CA LEU A 331 -2.54 8.40 -19.31
C LEU A 331 -1.51 8.43 -18.17
N TRP A 332 -0.43 7.66 -18.29
CA TRP A 332 0.64 7.62 -17.28
C TRP A 332 1.42 8.93 -17.18
N ARG A 333 1.67 9.59 -18.32
CA ARG A 333 2.26 10.94 -18.37
C ARG A 333 1.35 11.97 -17.70
N ALA A 334 0.04 11.92 -17.98
CA ALA A 334 -0.94 12.78 -17.31
C ALA A 334 -0.98 12.55 -15.79
N ALA A 335 -0.78 11.31 -15.33
CA ALA A 335 -0.65 10.99 -13.91
C ALA A 335 0.65 11.48 -13.25
N GLY A 336 1.59 12.03 -14.01
CA GLY A 336 2.77 12.75 -13.50
C GLY A 336 4.10 12.03 -13.60
N ILE A 337 4.16 10.81 -14.13
CA ILE A 337 5.44 10.12 -14.35
C ILE A 337 6.04 10.47 -15.72
N SER A 338 7.37 10.53 -15.76
CA SER A 338 8.09 10.95 -16.96
C SER A 338 8.52 9.74 -17.77
N ILE A 339 7.79 9.47 -18.85
CA ILE A 339 8.05 8.35 -19.76
C ILE A 339 8.38 8.93 -21.15
N ASN A 340 9.54 8.58 -21.72
CA ASN A 340 9.91 9.01 -23.07
C ASN A 340 9.15 8.19 -24.14
N ASP A 341 9.30 8.55 -25.42
CA ASP A 341 8.61 7.85 -26.52
C ASP A 341 9.16 6.43 -26.77
N GLN A 342 10.34 6.13 -26.22
CA GLN A 342 10.96 4.80 -26.19
C GLN A 342 10.37 3.90 -25.09
N LYS A 343 9.37 4.38 -24.34
CA LYS A 343 8.70 3.68 -23.22
C LYS A 343 9.66 3.40 -22.07
N GLU A 344 10.53 4.35 -21.78
CA GLU A 344 11.47 4.29 -20.66
C GLU A 344 11.07 5.34 -19.63
N PHE A 345 11.05 4.92 -18.37
CA PHE A 345 10.81 5.80 -17.23
C PHE A 345 12.10 6.54 -16.85
N HIS A 346 12.00 7.84 -16.62
CA HIS A 346 13.10 8.69 -16.20
C HIS A 346 12.74 9.48 -14.95
N LEU A 347 13.69 9.60 -14.04
CA LEU A 347 13.51 10.33 -12.78
C LEU A 347 13.95 11.79 -12.98
N ILE A 348 13.00 12.72 -12.94
CA ILE A 348 13.30 14.15 -13.11
C ILE A 348 13.76 14.72 -11.77
N ARG A 349 15.04 15.10 -11.71
CA ARG A 349 15.65 15.62 -10.48
C ARG A 349 15.20 17.05 -10.13
N ASN A 350 14.98 17.90 -11.13
CA ASN A 350 14.65 19.32 -10.97
C ASN A 350 13.46 19.73 -11.85
N GLY A 351 12.57 20.58 -11.34
CA GLY A 351 11.46 21.15 -12.12
C GLY A 351 10.23 20.26 -12.26
N SER A 352 10.19 19.12 -11.56
CA SER A 352 8.99 18.28 -11.46
C SER A 352 8.03 18.82 -10.39
N THR A 353 6.74 18.60 -10.60
CA THR A 353 5.67 18.91 -9.62
C THR A 353 5.58 17.86 -8.51
N LEU A 354 6.09 16.65 -8.75
CA LEU A 354 6.15 15.55 -7.80
C LEU A 354 7.52 15.48 -7.15
N SER A 355 7.56 15.08 -5.86
CA SER A 355 8.82 14.78 -5.17
C SER A 355 9.60 13.67 -5.90
N GLN A 356 10.91 13.57 -5.67
CA GLN A 356 11.72 12.51 -6.29
C GLN A 356 11.27 11.13 -5.81
N GLU A 357 10.87 11.03 -4.54
CA GLU A 357 10.33 9.83 -3.92
C GLU A 357 9.00 9.40 -4.54
N ASP A 358 8.06 10.34 -4.72
CA ASP A 358 6.77 10.04 -5.34
C ASP A 358 6.95 9.61 -6.80
N GLN A 359 7.83 10.29 -7.55
CA GLN A 359 8.16 9.89 -8.92
C GLN A 359 8.73 8.48 -8.98
N ALA A 360 9.71 8.17 -8.13
CA ALA A 360 10.35 6.86 -8.06
C ALA A 360 9.34 5.77 -7.71
N ALA A 361 8.53 5.98 -6.68
CA ALA A 361 7.53 5.01 -6.22
C ALA A 361 6.45 4.78 -7.29
N ASN A 362 5.93 5.85 -7.90
CA ASN A 362 4.91 5.76 -8.94
C ASN A 362 5.46 5.13 -10.24
N GLY A 363 6.70 5.47 -10.62
CA GLY A 363 7.41 4.83 -11.73
C GLY A 363 7.56 3.32 -11.53
N LEU A 364 7.84 2.89 -10.30
CA LEU A 364 7.90 1.46 -9.97
C LEU A 364 6.53 0.79 -10.10
N ILE A 365 5.44 1.42 -9.65
CA ILE A 365 4.09 0.87 -9.85
C ILE A 365 3.81 0.63 -11.33
N TRP A 366 4.20 1.56 -12.20
CA TRP A 366 4.10 1.37 -13.66
C TRP A 366 4.93 0.19 -14.17
N LEU A 367 6.18 0.03 -13.71
CA LEU A 367 7.03 -1.12 -14.07
C LEU A 367 6.42 -2.45 -13.58
N VAL A 368 5.88 -2.51 -12.37
CA VAL A 368 5.22 -3.71 -11.84
C VAL A 368 3.95 -4.02 -12.63
N THR A 369 3.17 -3.01 -13.05
CA THR A 369 2.03 -3.19 -13.96
C THR A 369 2.46 -3.86 -15.28
N LYS A 370 3.60 -3.46 -15.88
CA LYS A 370 4.15 -4.15 -17.06
C LYS A 370 4.48 -5.61 -16.78
N VAL A 371 5.08 -5.91 -15.62
CA VAL A 371 5.36 -7.30 -15.20
C VAL A 371 4.07 -8.10 -15.08
N ILE A 372 3.03 -7.59 -14.43
CA ILE A 372 1.75 -8.30 -14.29
C ILE A 372 1.13 -8.61 -15.66
N ASN A 373 1.17 -7.67 -16.60
CA ASN A 373 0.67 -7.92 -17.96
C ASN A 373 1.52 -8.92 -18.74
N PHE A 374 2.85 -8.93 -18.54
CA PHE A 374 3.72 -9.99 -19.05
C PHE A 374 3.31 -11.37 -18.50
N LEU A 375 3.02 -11.48 -17.19
CA LEU A 375 2.55 -12.72 -16.57
C LEU A 375 1.20 -13.17 -17.12
N ALA A 376 0.25 -12.25 -17.27
CA ALA A 376 -1.07 -12.53 -17.81
C ALA A 376 -0.98 -13.05 -19.26
N ARG A 377 -0.15 -12.43 -20.09
CA ARG A 377 0.12 -12.88 -21.46
C ARG A 377 0.78 -14.26 -21.49
N SER A 378 1.74 -14.51 -20.61
CA SER A 378 2.39 -15.83 -20.48
C SER A 378 1.36 -16.93 -20.17
N LYS A 379 0.46 -16.71 -19.21
CA LYS A 379 -0.65 -17.62 -18.89
C LYS A 379 -1.58 -17.86 -20.08
N GLN A 380 -1.96 -16.80 -20.81
CA GLN A 380 -2.83 -16.91 -21.98
C GLN A 380 -2.19 -17.75 -23.09
N LEU A 381 -0.90 -17.54 -23.36
CA LEU A 381 -0.15 -18.32 -24.35
C LEU A 381 -0.01 -19.80 -23.93
N GLN A 382 0.28 -20.06 -22.66
CA GLN A 382 0.31 -21.43 -22.10
C GLN A 382 -1.03 -22.14 -22.30
N LEU A 383 -2.13 -21.45 -21.98
CA LEU A 383 -3.47 -22.02 -22.15
C LEU A 383 -3.80 -22.26 -23.62
N ALA A 384 -3.47 -21.34 -24.52
CA ALA A 384 -3.67 -21.48 -25.95
C ALA A 384 -2.89 -22.68 -26.55
N GLN A 385 -1.67 -22.92 -26.07
CA GLN A 385 -0.88 -24.08 -26.44
C GLN A 385 -1.53 -25.40 -25.99
N TRP A 386 -2.13 -25.42 -24.79
CA TRP A 386 -2.79 -26.61 -24.25
C TRP A 386 -4.16 -26.88 -24.89
N THR A 387 -4.91 -25.84 -25.24
CA THR A 387 -6.27 -25.96 -25.82
C THR A 387 -6.30 -25.96 -27.34
N GLY A 388 -5.15 -25.79 -28.01
CA GLY A 388 -5.06 -25.72 -29.48
C GLY A 388 -5.79 -24.52 -30.10
N SER A 389 -6.20 -23.55 -29.30
CA SER A 389 -7.04 -22.41 -29.70
C SER A 389 -6.18 -21.15 -29.79
N SER A 390 -6.17 -20.47 -30.95
CA SER A 390 -5.44 -19.20 -31.10
C SER A 390 -6.01 -18.14 -30.14
N PRO A 391 -5.20 -17.27 -29.51
CA PRO A 391 -5.71 -16.24 -28.60
C PRO A 391 -6.51 -15.19 -29.39
N GLY A 392 -7.83 -15.14 -29.18
CA GLY A 392 -8.71 -13.98 -29.40
C GLY A 392 -8.63 -13.28 -30.75
N ALA A 393 -9.26 -13.84 -31.78
CA ALA A 393 -9.75 -13.05 -32.91
C ALA A 393 -11.23 -12.70 -32.66
N SER A 394 -11.56 -11.41 -32.61
CA SER A 394 -12.93 -10.92 -32.79
C SER A 394 -13.54 -11.47 -34.09
N PRO A 395 -14.85 -11.72 -34.17
CA PRO A 395 -15.45 -12.34 -35.34
C PRO A 395 -15.66 -11.29 -36.42
N GLU A 396 -14.63 -10.96 -37.21
CA GLU A 396 -14.84 -10.35 -38.52
C GLU A 396 -13.59 -10.46 -39.42
N ILE A 397 -13.85 -10.87 -40.67
CA ILE A 397 -12.96 -10.99 -41.84
C ILE A 397 -12.19 -12.33 -41.98
N GLN A 398 -12.83 -13.22 -42.74
CA GLN A 398 -12.22 -14.40 -43.36
C GLN A 398 -11.22 -13.99 -44.45
N GLY A 399 -10.04 -14.63 -44.43
CA GLY A 399 -9.24 -14.84 -45.64
C GLY A 399 -7.75 -14.63 -45.47
N THR A 400 -7.01 -15.66 -45.06
CA THR A 400 -5.87 -16.29 -45.77
C THR A 400 -5.02 -17.17 -44.84
N THR A 401 -4.85 -18.43 -45.26
CA THR A 401 -3.82 -19.45 -44.92
C THR A 401 -3.34 -19.65 -43.46
N PRO A 402 -3.42 -20.89 -42.93
CA PRO A 402 -2.86 -21.25 -41.62
C PRO A 402 -1.36 -21.52 -41.75
N ASN A 403 -0.53 -20.49 -41.65
CA ASN A 403 0.86 -20.71 -41.27
C ASN A 403 0.92 -20.83 -39.76
N THR A 404 1.08 -22.07 -39.28
CA THR A 404 1.46 -22.42 -37.90
C THR A 404 2.83 -21.82 -37.57
N ALA A 405 2.89 -20.50 -37.38
CA ALA A 405 3.95 -19.86 -36.63
C ALA A 405 3.61 -20.10 -35.16
N GLN A 406 4.34 -21.02 -34.52
CA GLN A 406 4.34 -21.17 -33.08
C GLN A 406 4.65 -19.80 -32.47
N LEU A 407 3.65 -19.13 -31.90
CA LEU A 407 3.85 -17.92 -31.12
C LEU A 407 4.79 -18.29 -29.97
N PRO A 408 6.01 -17.71 -29.89
CA PRO A 408 6.92 -18.05 -28.81
C PRO A 408 6.26 -17.70 -27.48
N TYR A 409 6.31 -18.68 -26.57
CA TYR A 409 6.24 -18.53 -25.11
C TYR A 409 7.02 -17.27 -24.67
N PRO A 410 6.63 -16.54 -23.58
CA PRO A 410 7.07 -15.18 -23.25
C PRO A 410 8.37 -14.72 -23.90
N ASP A 411 8.25 -13.69 -24.74
CA ASP A 411 9.35 -13.11 -25.49
C ASP A 411 10.52 -12.76 -24.55
N THR A 412 11.62 -13.49 -24.71
CA THR A 412 12.86 -13.31 -23.95
C THR A 412 13.35 -11.88 -24.00
N ASP A 413 13.14 -11.18 -25.12
CA ASP A 413 13.46 -9.76 -25.24
C ASP A 413 12.63 -8.92 -24.27
N THR A 414 11.31 -9.15 -24.21
CA THR A 414 10.43 -8.50 -23.23
C THR A 414 10.86 -8.79 -21.78
N TRP A 415 11.19 -10.04 -21.44
CA TRP A 415 11.66 -10.39 -20.08
C TRP A 415 13.00 -9.73 -19.72
N LEU A 416 13.96 -9.73 -20.65
CA LEU A 416 15.25 -9.06 -20.48
C LEU A 416 15.05 -7.55 -20.33
N LYS A 417 14.22 -6.94 -21.19
CA LYS A 417 13.91 -5.51 -21.12
C LYS A 417 13.33 -5.12 -19.76
N LEU A 418 12.34 -5.86 -19.26
CA LEU A 418 11.78 -5.61 -17.91
C LEU A 418 12.83 -5.77 -16.81
N SER A 419 13.70 -6.77 -16.93
CA SER A 419 14.80 -6.98 -15.98
C SER A 419 15.79 -5.81 -15.96
N PHE A 420 16.14 -5.28 -17.14
CA PHE A 420 16.96 -4.08 -17.28
C PHE A 420 16.25 -2.83 -16.74
N GLU A 421 14.97 -2.64 -17.04
CA GLU A 421 14.19 -1.49 -16.52
C GLU A 421 14.14 -1.49 -14.99
N PHE A 422 13.95 -2.64 -14.34
CA PHE A 422 14.01 -2.75 -12.88
C PHE A 422 15.40 -2.43 -12.32
N GLN A 423 16.46 -2.88 -13.01
CA GLN A 423 17.84 -2.59 -12.61
C GLN A 423 18.13 -1.09 -12.73
N THR A 424 17.82 -0.50 -13.88
CA THR A 424 17.97 0.94 -14.13
C THR A 424 17.18 1.76 -13.12
N TRP A 425 15.94 1.37 -12.80
CA TRP A 425 15.16 2.05 -11.76
C TRP A 425 15.89 2.03 -10.42
N PHE A 426 16.35 0.85 -9.97
CA PHE A 426 17.02 0.68 -8.67
C PHE A 426 18.36 1.45 -8.59
N GLU A 427 19.08 1.59 -9.70
CA GLU A 427 20.32 2.37 -9.75
C GLU A 427 20.10 3.88 -9.69
N ASN A 428 18.89 4.35 -10.05
CA ASN A 428 18.58 5.77 -10.18
C ASN A 428 17.71 6.34 -9.05
N VAL A 429 17.15 5.50 -8.16
CA VAL A 429 16.36 5.99 -7.03
C VAL A 429 17.19 6.88 -6.09
N PRO A 430 16.56 7.85 -5.40
CA PRO A 430 17.24 8.68 -4.41
C PRO A 430 17.79 7.87 -3.22
N GLU A 431 18.74 8.43 -2.48
CA GLU A 431 19.34 7.79 -1.30
C GLU A 431 18.31 7.47 -0.19
N THR A 432 17.18 8.18 -0.17
CA THR A 432 16.05 7.93 0.75
C THR A 432 15.44 6.53 0.62
N PHE A 433 15.71 5.81 -0.47
CA PHE A 433 15.34 4.40 -0.68
C PHE A 433 16.29 3.42 0.01
N ARG A 434 17.29 3.88 0.76
CA ARG A 434 18.10 3.02 1.63
C ARG A 434 17.37 2.76 2.95
N SER A 435 17.42 1.52 3.42
CA SER A 435 16.93 1.19 4.76
C SER A 435 17.69 1.99 5.82
N SER A 436 16.97 2.54 6.78
CA SER A 436 17.53 3.35 7.86
C SER A 436 18.08 2.46 8.98
N VAL A 437 17.46 1.30 9.20
CA VAL A 437 17.93 0.30 10.16
C VAL A 437 17.77 -1.09 9.53
N ARG A 438 18.76 -1.95 9.74
CA ARG A 438 18.74 -3.35 9.33
C ARG A 438 19.36 -4.23 10.40
N ILE A 439 18.64 -5.27 10.81
CA ILE A 439 19.13 -6.32 11.71
C ILE A 439 19.03 -7.64 10.95
N GLU A 440 20.17 -8.24 10.59
CA GLU A 440 20.19 -9.46 9.76
C GLU A 440 19.64 -10.71 10.46
N ARG A 441 19.82 -10.76 11.78
CA ARG A 441 19.40 -11.88 12.63
C ARG A 441 18.78 -11.31 13.90
N PRO A 442 17.54 -10.80 13.83
CA PRO A 442 16.86 -10.28 15.00
C PRO A 442 16.59 -11.44 15.97
N LYS A 443 16.76 -11.19 17.26
CA LYS A 443 16.46 -12.19 18.30
C LYS A 443 14.95 -12.36 18.40
N ASP A 444 14.50 -13.61 18.44
CA ASP A 444 13.11 -13.93 18.72
C ASP A 444 12.84 -13.69 20.21
N LYS A 445 12.18 -12.57 20.53
CA LYS A 445 11.88 -12.19 21.91
C LYS A 445 10.83 -13.10 22.58
N SER A 446 10.12 -13.92 21.80
CA SER A 446 9.13 -14.85 22.35
C SER A 446 9.77 -16.11 22.96
N LYS A 447 11.01 -16.44 22.54
CA LYS A 447 11.74 -17.62 23.00
C LYS A 447 12.82 -17.22 24.00
N THR A 448 12.86 -17.91 25.15
CA THR A 448 13.80 -17.66 26.26
C THR A 448 15.18 -18.31 26.06
N ALA A 449 15.33 -19.17 25.06
CA ALA A 449 16.59 -19.86 24.79
C ALA A 449 17.63 -18.91 24.17
N GLU A 450 18.86 -18.97 24.69
CA GLU A 450 19.99 -18.27 24.09
C GLU A 450 20.21 -18.76 22.65
N GLY A 451 20.20 -17.83 21.69
CA GLY A 451 20.47 -18.13 20.28
C GLY A 451 19.25 -18.37 19.38
N SER A 452 18.02 -18.11 19.84
CA SER A 452 16.87 -18.11 18.94
C SER A 452 16.81 -16.82 18.10
N TYR A 453 17.09 -16.96 16.80
CA TYR A 453 17.03 -15.86 15.83
C TYR A 453 15.89 -16.10 14.85
N LEU A 454 15.22 -15.03 14.43
CA LEU A 454 14.24 -15.16 13.35
C LEU A 454 14.96 -15.48 12.03
N PRO A 455 14.32 -16.27 11.16
CA PRO A 455 14.87 -16.55 9.84
C PRO A 455 14.94 -15.28 9.00
N PHE A 456 14.03 -14.32 9.11
CA PHE A 456 14.06 -13.07 8.32
C PHE A 456 14.91 -11.96 8.96
N PRO A 457 15.49 -11.04 8.15
CA PRO A 457 16.02 -9.79 8.69
C PRO A 457 14.87 -8.89 9.20
N GLU A 458 15.19 -7.90 10.02
CA GLU A 458 14.29 -6.80 10.37
C GLU A 458 14.77 -5.53 9.66
N ILE A 459 13.92 -4.93 8.82
CA ILE A 459 14.31 -3.81 7.94
C ILE A 459 13.35 -2.65 8.14
N PHE A 460 13.88 -1.50 8.56
CA PHE A 460 13.11 -0.28 8.78
C PHE A 460 13.55 0.84 7.82
N TYR A 461 12.56 1.52 7.26
CA TYR A 461 12.73 2.69 6.40
C TYR A 461 12.08 3.90 7.06
N SER A 462 12.78 5.04 7.04
CA SER A 462 12.25 6.29 7.61
C SER A 462 11.08 6.87 6.82
N LEU A 463 11.00 6.61 5.51
CA LEU A 463 9.90 7.05 4.65
C LEU A 463 9.03 5.87 4.24
N THR A 464 7.73 5.99 4.54
CA THR A 464 6.70 4.99 4.23
C THR A 464 6.61 4.67 2.73
N ALA A 465 6.68 5.70 1.88
CA ALA A 465 6.67 5.56 0.41
C ALA A 465 7.83 4.68 -0.09
N CYS A 466 9.04 4.92 0.43
CA CYS A 466 10.23 4.16 0.09
C CYS A 466 10.14 2.71 0.56
N ALA A 467 9.59 2.47 1.76
CA ALA A 467 9.36 1.11 2.27
C ALA A 467 8.43 0.32 1.34
N ALA A 468 7.30 0.90 0.95
CA ALA A 468 6.37 0.30 0.01
C ALA A 468 7.03 0.03 -1.34
N ALA A 469 7.66 1.05 -1.93
CA ALA A 469 8.31 0.91 -3.22
C ALA A 469 9.39 -0.19 -3.20
N MET A 470 10.25 -0.25 -2.18
CA MET A 470 11.24 -1.32 -2.06
C MET A 470 10.58 -2.71 -1.93
N GLN A 471 9.47 -2.83 -1.21
CA GLN A 471 8.72 -4.07 -1.12
C GLN A 471 8.14 -4.50 -2.48
N HIS A 472 7.56 -3.55 -3.24
CA HIS A 472 7.05 -3.78 -4.59
C HIS A 472 8.17 -4.11 -5.59
N TYR A 473 9.37 -3.54 -5.41
CA TYR A 473 10.54 -3.82 -6.24
C TYR A 473 10.98 -5.28 -6.07
N HIS A 474 11.13 -5.74 -4.82
CA HIS A 474 11.48 -7.12 -4.54
C HIS A 474 10.41 -8.09 -5.04
N PHE A 475 9.13 -7.76 -4.88
CA PHE A 475 8.03 -8.53 -5.45
C PHE A 475 8.10 -8.63 -6.99
N GLY A 476 8.30 -7.51 -7.70
CA GLY A 476 8.44 -7.51 -9.15
C GLY A 476 9.65 -8.33 -9.63
N ARG A 477 10.76 -8.29 -8.88
CA ARG A 477 11.94 -9.13 -9.13
C ARG A 477 11.62 -10.62 -8.95
N ILE A 478 10.93 -11.01 -7.87
CA ILE A 478 10.46 -12.40 -7.66
C ILE A 478 9.59 -12.84 -8.84
N ALA A 479 8.62 -12.02 -9.22
CA ALA A 479 7.71 -12.32 -10.33
C ALA A 479 8.45 -12.57 -11.66
N LEU A 480 9.45 -11.74 -11.99
CA LEU A 480 10.30 -11.93 -13.17
C LEU A 480 11.16 -13.20 -13.08
N LEU A 481 11.79 -13.46 -11.91
CA LEU A 481 12.64 -14.63 -11.70
C LEU A 481 11.87 -15.95 -11.87
N LEU A 482 10.66 -16.02 -11.30
CA LEU A 482 9.80 -17.20 -11.39
C LEU A 482 9.19 -17.41 -12.80
N ASN A 483 9.28 -16.41 -13.68
CA ASN A 483 8.75 -16.46 -15.04
C ASN A 483 9.87 -16.25 -16.08
N ARG A 484 11.08 -16.68 -15.76
CA ARG A 484 12.22 -16.68 -16.68
C ARG A 484 11.93 -17.60 -17.88
N PRO A 485 12.06 -17.11 -19.13
CA PRO A 485 11.83 -17.91 -20.33
C PRO A 485 12.77 -19.11 -20.45
N ALA A 486 12.25 -20.21 -21.01
CA ALA A 486 12.95 -21.50 -21.05
C ALA A 486 14.17 -21.49 -21.98
N ASP A 487 14.16 -20.71 -23.06
CA ASP A 487 15.25 -20.51 -24.02
C ASP A 487 16.45 -19.77 -23.41
N VAL A 488 16.23 -18.89 -22.43
CA VAL A 488 17.33 -18.28 -21.64
C VAL A 488 18.08 -19.36 -20.84
N ILE A 489 17.36 -20.37 -20.34
CA ILE A 489 17.93 -21.50 -19.59
C ILE A 489 18.44 -22.59 -20.57
N SER A 490 17.83 -22.71 -21.74
CA SER A 490 18.07 -23.79 -22.72
C SER A 490 18.97 -23.37 -23.89
N ALA A 491 19.52 -22.16 -23.87
CA ALA A 491 20.60 -21.74 -24.76
C ALA A 491 21.72 -22.80 -24.73
N PRO A 492 22.50 -23.01 -25.82
CA PRO A 492 23.51 -24.06 -25.90
C PRO A 492 24.45 -24.02 -24.69
N SER A 493 24.17 -24.88 -23.72
CA SER A 493 24.75 -24.87 -22.39
C SER A 493 24.83 -26.30 -21.86
N THR A 494 25.79 -26.56 -20.99
CA THR A 494 25.94 -27.87 -20.39
C THR A 494 24.80 -28.12 -19.38
N ALA A 495 24.57 -29.40 -19.03
CA ALA A 495 23.62 -29.72 -17.96
C ALA A 495 24.02 -29.06 -16.61
N PHE A 496 25.33 -28.86 -16.40
CA PHE A 496 25.87 -28.17 -15.23
C PHE A 496 25.52 -26.68 -15.23
N ASP A 497 25.64 -25.99 -16.37
CA ASP A 497 25.27 -24.57 -16.50
C ASP A 497 23.78 -24.35 -16.20
N ARG A 498 22.91 -25.25 -16.67
CA ARG A 498 21.48 -25.22 -16.35
C ARG A 498 21.20 -25.40 -14.86
N LEU A 499 21.84 -26.39 -14.24
CA LEU A 499 21.73 -26.62 -12.79
C LEU A 499 22.19 -25.39 -11.99
N GLN A 500 23.29 -24.77 -12.39
CA GLN A 500 23.81 -23.57 -11.78
C GLN A 500 22.82 -22.40 -11.93
N GLY A 501 22.22 -22.23 -13.12
CA GLY A 501 21.18 -21.23 -13.36
C GLY A 501 19.95 -21.40 -12.45
N TYR A 502 19.47 -22.63 -12.23
CA TYR A 502 18.37 -22.88 -11.29
C TYR A 502 18.74 -22.54 -9.85
N ARG A 503 19.96 -22.86 -9.42
CA ARG A 503 20.45 -22.51 -8.07
C ARG A 503 20.55 -21.00 -7.86
N GLU A 504 20.99 -20.26 -8.87
CA GLU A 504 21.06 -18.80 -8.83
C GLU A 504 19.67 -18.17 -8.73
N VAL A 505 18.71 -18.64 -9.52
CA VAL A 505 17.31 -18.20 -9.43
C VAL A 505 16.75 -18.48 -8.04
N THR A 506 16.97 -19.68 -7.51
CA THR A 506 16.48 -20.07 -6.17
C THR A 506 17.06 -19.16 -5.08
N LYS A 507 18.38 -18.95 -5.09
CA LYS A 507 19.06 -18.05 -4.13
C LYS A 507 18.56 -16.62 -4.20
N GLU A 508 18.35 -16.10 -5.41
CA GLU A 508 17.86 -14.74 -5.60
C GLU A 508 16.39 -14.63 -5.14
N VAL A 509 15.54 -15.60 -5.47
CA VAL A 509 14.14 -15.62 -4.98
C VAL A 509 14.09 -15.68 -3.46
N GLU A 510 14.91 -16.52 -2.83
CA GLU A 510 15.04 -16.59 -1.38
C GLU A 510 15.47 -15.25 -0.79
N PHE A 511 16.53 -14.63 -1.34
CA PHE A 511 17.00 -13.31 -0.91
C PHE A 511 15.89 -12.25 -1.00
N ARG A 512 15.20 -12.15 -2.15
CA ARG A 512 14.12 -11.16 -2.33
C ARG A 512 12.92 -11.43 -1.43
N SER A 513 12.60 -12.69 -1.20
CA SER A 513 11.53 -13.11 -0.28
C SER A 513 11.85 -12.66 1.16
N ARG A 514 13.11 -12.81 1.55
CA ARG A 514 13.61 -12.34 2.84
C ARG A 514 13.57 -10.83 2.99
N GLU A 515 13.84 -10.08 1.93
CA GLU A 515 13.71 -8.61 1.95
C GLU A 515 12.24 -8.17 2.09
N VAL A 516 11.30 -8.78 1.37
CA VAL A 516 9.86 -8.48 1.52
C VAL A 516 9.35 -8.78 2.93
N GLY A 517 9.70 -9.97 3.46
CA GLY A 517 9.35 -10.37 4.83
C GLY A 517 10.04 -9.49 5.87
N GLY A 518 11.28 -9.07 5.64
CA GLY A 518 12.01 -8.23 6.57
C GLY A 518 11.52 -6.78 6.64
N ILE A 519 11.07 -6.23 5.50
CA ILE A 519 10.33 -4.96 5.48
C ILE A 519 9.05 -5.09 6.30
N ALA A 520 8.30 -6.19 6.16
CA ALA A 520 7.08 -6.42 6.92
C ALA A 520 7.35 -6.54 8.44
N LEU A 521 8.42 -7.24 8.83
CA LEU A 521 8.86 -7.35 10.23
C LEU A 521 9.31 -6.00 10.83
N GLY A 522 9.79 -5.07 10.01
CA GLY A 522 10.07 -3.69 10.43
C GLY A 522 8.83 -2.88 10.80
N ARG A 523 7.63 -3.45 10.68
CA ARG A 523 6.32 -2.85 11.03
C ARG A 523 6.12 -1.46 10.39
N PRO A 524 6.13 -1.37 9.05
CA PRO A 524 5.90 -0.11 8.37
C PRO A 524 4.48 0.41 8.65
N GLN A 525 4.23 1.68 8.32
CA GLN A 525 2.92 2.31 8.53
C GLN A 525 1.80 1.57 7.79
N GLY A 526 0.55 1.77 8.24
CA GLY A 526 -0.62 1.03 7.77
C GLY A 526 -0.78 0.99 6.24
N GLY A 527 -0.45 2.09 5.55
CA GLY A 527 -0.51 2.16 4.08
C GLY A 527 0.34 1.11 3.37
N VAL A 528 1.54 0.80 3.87
CA VAL A 528 2.40 -0.27 3.32
C VAL A 528 1.79 -1.63 3.62
N ARG A 529 1.32 -1.79 4.85
CA ARG A 529 0.84 -3.06 5.40
C ARG A 529 -0.47 -3.55 4.76
N ILE A 530 -1.36 -2.67 4.33
CA ILE A 530 -2.55 -3.12 3.58
C ILE A 530 -2.18 -3.63 2.17
N PHE A 531 -1.20 -2.99 1.51
CA PHE A 531 -0.79 -3.38 0.16
C PHE A 531 0.21 -4.53 0.15
N MET A 532 0.80 -4.91 1.29
CA MET A 532 1.71 -6.06 1.35
C MET A 532 1.00 -7.41 1.38
N VAL A 533 -0.32 -7.48 1.59
CA VAL A 533 -1.06 -8.76 1.70
C VAL A 533 -0.83 -9.66 0.47
N PRO A 534 -1.01 -9.20 -0.78
CA PRO A 534 -0.71 -10.04 -1.95
C PRO A 534 0.78 -10.39 -2.10
N LEU A 535 1.67 -9.51 -1.64
CA LEU A 535 3.13 -9.72 -1.67
C LEU A 535 3.55 -10.81 -0.68
N LEU A 536 2.97 -10.82 0.52
CA LEU A 536 3.19 -11.85 1.53
C LEU A 536 2.63 -13.20 1.09
N VAL A 537 1.52 -13.23 0.35
CA VAL A 537 1.04 -14.46 -0.30
C VAL A 537 2.04 -14.98 -1.31
N ALA A 538 2.56 -14.10 -2.18
CA ALA A 538 3.57 -14.49 -3.18
C ALA A 538 4.84 -15.04 -2.52
N VAL A 539 5.33 -14.37 -1.48
CA VAL A 539 6.49 -14.80 -0.70
C VAL A 539 6.21 -16.10 0.04
N GLY A 540 5.05 -16.25 0.67
CA GLY A 540 4.64 -17.48 1.35
C GLY A 540 4.68 -18.72 0.45
N GLN A 541 4.36 -18.55 -0.84
CA GLN A 541 4.46 -19.62 -1.84
C GLN A 541 5.90 -19.97 -2.23
N CYS A 542 6.86 -19.08 -1.98
CA CYS A 542 8.28 -19.29 -2.28
C CYS A 542 9.07 -19.91 -1.10
N LEU A 543 8.47 -19.98 0.08
CA LEU A 543 9.13 -20.45 1.30
C LEU A 543 8.84 -21.94 1.54
N GLU A 544 9.81 -22.64 2.14
CA GLU A 544 9.70 -24.07 2.45
C GLU A 544 9.67 -24.35 3.96
N ASN A 545 10.27 -23.48 4.78
CA ASN A 545 10.43 -23.75 6.21
C ASN A 545 9.17 -23.39 7.00
N TYR A 546 8.75 -24.28 7.90
CA TYR A 546 7.58 -24.08 8.76
C TYR A 546 7.67 -22.82 9.64
N GLU A 547 8.86 -22.49 10.15
CA GLU A 547 9.06 -21.27 10.95
C GLU A 547 8.84 -20.00 10.10
N GLU A 548 9.27 -20.01 8.84
CA GLU A 548 9.05 -18.90 7.92
C GLU A 548 7.58 -18.77 7.53
N HIS A 549 6.91 -19.90 7.27
CA HIS A 549 5.46 -19.96 7.05
C HIS A 549 4.68 -19.32 8.21
N GLN A 550 5.04 -19.68 9.45
CA GLN A 550 4.39 -19.15 10.64
C GLN A 550 4.57 -17.64 10.75
N ILE A 551 5.75 -17.11 10.45
CA ILE A 551 6.01 -15.66 10.43
C ILE A 551 5.13 -14.95 9.39
N ILE A 552 5.00 -15.49 8.18
CA ILE A 552 4.11 -14.91 7.16
C ILE A 552 2.65 -14.90 7.63
N VAL A 553 2.19 -15.99 8.24
CA VAL A 553 0.84 -16.07 8.81
C VAL A 553 0.65 -15.02 9.92
N ASP A 554 1.62 -14.86 10.81
CA ASP A 554 1.51 -13.89 11.91
C ASP A 554 1.57 -12.44 11.42
N LEU A 555 2.36 -12.16 10.38
CA LEU A 555 2.34 -10.86 9.69
C LEU A 555 0.97 -10.56 9.08
N LEU A 556 0.35 -11.53 8.40
CA LEU A 556 -1.00 -11.39 7.83
C LEU A 556 -2.05 -11.17 8.94
N ARG A 557 -2.03 -11.97 10.01
CA ARG A 557 -2.90 -11.78 11.18
C ARG A 557 -2.70 -10.40 11.81
N GLY A 558 -1.46 -9.92 11.88
CA GLY A 558 -1.13 -8.59 12.38
C GLY A 558 -1.73 -7.47 11.52
N VAL A 559 -1.79 -7.64 10.19
CA VAL A 559 -2.49 -6.69 9.30
C VAL A 559 -3.96 -6.61 9.65
N GLU A 560 -4.64 -7.75 9.79
CA GLU A 560 -6.07 -7.77 10.11
C GLU A 560 -6.37 -7.25 11.51
N ALA A 561 -5.56 -7.62 12.50
CA ALA A 561 -5.72 -7.18 13.88
C ALA A 561 -5.45 -5.67 14.07
N ASP A 562 -4.43 -5.12 13.41
CA ASP A 562 -4.03 -3.73 13.58
C ASP A 562 -4.82 -2.76 12.69
N LEU A 563 -5.24 -3.20 11.49
CA LEU A 563 -5.79 -2.33 10.43
C LEU A 563 -7.20 -2.71 10.01
N GLY A 564 -7.77 -3.79 10.56
CA GLY A 564 -9.10 -4.29 10.21
C GLY A 564 -9.21 -4.83 8.79
N TRP A 565 -8.11 -4.91 8.04
CA TRP A 565 -8.07 -5.36 6.65
C TRP A 565 -8.12 -6.88 6.57
N THR A 566 -9.06 -7.45 5.79
CA THR A 566 -9.25 -8.90 5.76
C THR A 566 -8.04 -9.63 5.18
N THR A 567 -7.55 -10.66 5.89
CA THR A 567 -6.41 -11.49 5.48
C THR A 567 -6.64 -13.00 5.61
N GLU A 568 -7.72 -13.41 6.28
CA GLU A 568 -8.05 -14.81 6.50
C GLU A 568 -8.08 -15.66 5.21
N TYR A 569 -8.57 -15.10 4.09
CA TYR A 569 -8.56 -15.78 2.79
C TYR A 569 -7.13 -16.08 2.30
N ALA A 570 -6.18 -15.17 2.55
CA ALA A 570 -4.79 -15.30 2.15
C ALA A 570 -4.07 -16.37 2.98
N ILE A 571 -4.34 -16.41 4.29
CA ILE A 571 -3.81 -17.43 5.21
C ILE A 571 -4.30 -18.82 4.79
N ARG A 572 -5.60 -18.98 4.54
CA ARG A 572 -6.17 -20.25 4.07
C ARG A 572 -5.53 -20.71 2.75
N LYS A 573 -5.41 -19.80 1.79
CA LYS A 573 -4.77 -20.09 0.50
C LYS A 573 -3.32 -20.58 0.65
N LEU A 574 -2.56 -20.02 1.60
CA LEU A 574 -1.20 -20.46 1.89
C LEU A 574 -1.18 -21.84 2.56
N HIS A 575 -2.04 -22.08 3.54
CA HIS A 575 -2.15 -23.41 4.16
C HIS A 575 -2.55 -24.49 3.16
N ASP A 576 -3.51 -24.21 2.29
CA ASP A 576 -3.91 -25.15 1.22
C ASP A 576 -2.77 -25.42 0.24
N TYR A 577 -1.88 -24.45 0.02
CA TYR A 577 -0.70 -24.60 -0.82
C TYR A 577 0.40 -25.43 -0.15
N TRP A 578 0.68 -25.22 1.13
CA TRP A 578 1.72 -25.95 1.86
C TRP A 578 1.34 -27.39 2.24
N ASN A 579 0.04 -27.71 2.20
CA ASN A 579 -0.47 -29.06 2.47
C ASN A 579 -0.63 -29.93 1.21
N GLN A 580 -0.32 -29.40 0.03
CA GLN A 580 -0.23 -30.16 -1.23
C GLN A 580 1.13 -30.83 -1.35
#